data_AF-S4PNI0-F1
#
_entry.id   AF-S4PNI0-F1
#
_cell.length_a   1.000
_cell.length_b   1.000
_cell.length_c   1.000
_cell.angle_alpha   90.00
_cell.angle_beta   90.00
_cell.angle_gamma   90.00
#
_symmetry.space_group_name_H-M   'P 1'
#
loop_
_entity.id
_entity.type
_entity.pdbx_description
1 polymer ?
#
loop_
_entity_poly.entity_id
_entity_poly.type
_entity_poly.pdbx_seq_one_letter_code
_entity_poly.pdbx_strand_id
1 'polypeptide(L)'
;MVSYGIIWPVSSFIQQSFEGKSFDSENKYDWWRCARYGLYGSCYVAPTIYTWFTIANIVWPGTTLKVALIKTFVETITYTPFAMCSFYFGMSLL
;
A
#
# COMPACT_ATOMS: atom_id res chain seq x y z
N MET A 1 3.35 -9.87 -7.06
CA MET A 1 3.89 -8.52 -7.33
C MET A 1 5.06 -8.26 -6.39
N VAL A 2 6.29 -8.68 -6.78
CA VAL A 2 7.50 -8.52 -5.95
C VAL A 2 7.77 -7.04 -5.61
N SER A 3 7.35 -6.15 -6.50
CA SER A 3 7.41 -4.70 -6.30
C SER A 3 6.82 -4.23 -4.96
N TYR A 4 5.73 -4.84 -4.47
CA TYR A 4 5.12 -4.45 -3.20
C TYR A 4 5.95 -4.84 -1.97
N GLY A 5 6.78 -5.88 -2.08
CA GLY A 5 7.75 -6.23 -1.03
C GLY A 5 8.90 -5.24 -0.91
N ILE A 6 9.11 -4.38 -1.92
CA ILE A 6 10.20 -3.40 -1.95
C ILE A 6 9.67 -1.98 -1.74
N ILE A 7 8.56 -1.61 -2.41
CA ILE A 7 8.01 -0.25 -2.35
C ILE A 7 7.56 0.11 -0.93
N TRP A 8 6.96 -0.82 -0.19
CA TRP A 8 6.48 -0.58 1.17
C TRP A 8 7.60 -0.37 2.22
N PRO A 9 8.66 -1.19 2.29
CA PRO A 9 9.76 -0.91 3.20
C PRO A 9 10.53 0.35 2.79
N VAL A 10 10.67 0.62 1.49
CA VAL A 10 11.30 1.87 1.00
C VAL A 10 10.47 3.09 1.38
N SER A 11 9.14 3.02 1.29
CA SER A 11 8.28 4.13 1.73
C SER A 11 8.37 4.37 3.23
N SER A 12 8.47 3.31 4.04
CA SER A 12 8.74 3.42 5.47
C SER A 12 10.08 4.07 5.75
N PHE A 13 11.13 3.68 5.02
CA PHE A 13 12.46 4.27 5.16
C PHE A 13 12.45 5.77 4.84
N ILE A 14 11.82 6.16 3.73
CA ILE A 14 11.67 7.58 3.35
C ILE A 14 10.87 8.36 4.40
N GLN A 15 9.76 7.80 4.90
CA GLN A 15 8.97 8.42 5.99
C GLN A 15 9.84 8.66 7.23
N GLN A 16 10.65 7.66 7.62
CA GLN A 16 11.55 7.77 8.75
C GLN A 16 12.66 8.80 8.54
N SER A 17 13.15 8.98 7.30
CA SER A 17 14.09 10.06 6.97
C SER A 17 13.44 11.44 7.14
N PHE A 18 12.17 11.60 6.74
CA PHE A 18 11.42 12.85 6.97
C PHE A 18 11.09 13.07 8.46
N GLU A 19 10.93 12.01 9.24
CA GLU A 19 10.80 12.05 10.70
C GLU A 19 12.13 12.45 11.40
N GLY A 20 13.23 12.64 10.65
CA GLY A 20 14.52 13.09 11.17
C GLY A 20 15.41 11.97 11.70
N LYS A 21 15.10 10.69 11.41
CA LYS A 21 15.96 9.57 11.80
C LYS A 21 17.22 9.54 10.94
N SER A 22 18.34 9.19 11.56
CA SER A 22 19.65 9.15 10.90
C SER A 22 20.44 7.91 11.30
N PHE A 23 21.50 7.59 10.55
CA PHE A 23 22.37 6.44 10.84
C PHE A 23 23.22 6.65 12.11
N ASP A 24 23.51 7.90 12.47
CA ASP A 24 24.50 8.27 13.51
C ASP A 24 23.89 9.12 14.66
N SER A 25 22.57 9.25 14.71
CA SER A 25 21.85 9.96 15.78
C SER A 25 21.36 8.98 16.85
N GLU A 26 20.99 9.47 18.05
CA GLU A 26 20.22 8.70 19.04
C GLU A 26 18.94 8.08 18.42
N ASN A 27 18.36 8.74 17.42
CA ASN A 27 17.18 8.27 16.68
C ASN A 27 17.56 7.47 15.42
N LYS A 28 18.01 6.23 15.62
CA LYS A 28 18.35 5.30 14.52
C LYS A 28 17.13 4.85 13.73
N TYR A 29 17.34 4.50 12.46
CA TYR A 29 16.32 3.88 11.62
C TYR A 29 15.74 2.63 12.27
N ASP A 30 14.41 2.55 12.28
CA ASP A 30 13.66 1.39 12.73
C ASP A 30 13.47 0.42 11.56
N TRP A 31 14.41 -0.50 11.45
CA TRP A 31 14.39 -1.58 10.45
C TRP A 31 13.26 -2.57 10.68
N TRP A 32 12.77 -2.70 11.92
CA TRP A 32 11.65 -3.57 12.24
C TRP A 32 10.33 -3.00 11.69
N ARG A 33 10.15 -1.68 11.79
CA ARG A 33 9.06 -0.97 11.09
C ARG A 33 9.13 -1.21 9.58
N CYS A 34 10.31 -1.11 8.96
CA CYS A 34 10.47 -1.41 7.53
C CYS A 34 10.08 -2.86 7.21
N ALA A 35 10.49 -3.84 8.03
CA ALA A 35 10.13 -5.24 7.84
C ALA A 35 8.61 -5.48 7.94
N ARG A 36 7.93 -4.84 8.91
CA ARG A 36 6.47 -4.90 9.06
C ARG A 36 5.74 -4.30 7.84
N TYR A 37 6.22 -3.16 7.34
CA TYR A 37 5.71 -2.58 6.10
C TYR A 37 5.91 -3.51 4.91
N GLY A 38 7.07 -4.17 4.81
CA GLY A 38 7.33 -5.19 3.78
C GLY A 38 6.39 -6.38 3.87
N LEU A 39 6.12 -6.89 5.08
CA LEU A 39 5.17 -7.98 5.31
C LEU A 39 3.74 -7.55 4.94
N TYR A 40 3.30 -6.38 5.41
CA TYR A 40 1.99 -5.82 5.09
C TYR A 40 1.83 -5.60 3.58
N GLY A 41 2.83 -4.99 2.94
CA GLY A 41 2.86 -4.73 1.50
C GLY A 41 2.79 -6.01 0.65
N SER A 42 3.61 -7.00 0.98
CA SER A 42 3.74 -8.23 0.17
C SER A 42 2.64 -9.25 0.45
N CYS A 43 2.26 -9.48 1.70
CA CYS A 43 1.33 -10.53 2.09
C CYS A 43 -0.12 -10.08 2.18
N TYR A 44 -0.39 -8.77 2.38
CA TYR A 44 -1.75 -8.26 2.50
C TYR A 44 -2.13 -7.33 1.33
N VAL A 45 -1.34 -6.29 1.07
CA VAL A 45 -1.69 -5.29 0.04
C VAL A 45 -1.61 -5.86 -1.37
N ALA A 46 -0.56 -6.62 -1.69
CA ALA A 46 -0.41 -7.21 -3.02
C ALA A 46 -1.59 -8.12 -3.43
N PRO A 47 -2.03 -9.09 -2.62
CA PRO A 47 -3.18 -9.92 -2.99
C PRO A 47 -4.49 -9.12 -3.01
N THR A 48 -4.73 -8.19 -2.08
CA THR A 48 -5.97 -7.40 -2.05
C THR A 48 -6.12 -6.50 -3.26
N ILE A 49 -5.04 -5.82 -3.68
CA ILE A 49 -5.02 -5.03 -4.93
C ILE A 49 -5.25 -5.91 -6.15
N TYR A 50 -4.61 -7.08 -6.21
CA TYR A 50 -4.81 -8.00 -7.33
C TYR A 50 -6.27 -8.49 -7.43
N THR A 51 -6.88 -8.83 -6.29
CA THR A 51 -8.29 -9.21 -6.22
C THR A 51 -9.19 -8.05 -6.66
N TRP A 52 -8.92 -6.83 -6.18
CA TRP A 52 -9.67 -5.64 -6.58
C TRP A 52 -9.60 -5.40 -8.09
N PHE A 53 -8.40 -5.42 -8.68
CA PHE A 53 -8.25 -5.26 -10.13
C PHE A 53 -8.96 -6.35 -10.93
N THR A 54 -8.94 -7.60 -10.44
CA THR A 54 -9.68 -8.69 -11.05
C THR A 54 -11.19 -8.42 -11.05
N ILE A 55 -11.75 -8.01 -9.92
CA ILE A 55 -13.17 -7.64 -9.80
C ILE A 55 -13.51 -6.45 -10.70
N ALA A 56 -12.71 -5.39 -10.67
CA ALA A 56 -12.93 -4.20 -11.49
C ALA A 56 -12.92 -4.52 -12.99
N ASN A 57 -12.08 -5.46 -13.44
CA ASN A 57 -12.04 -5.89 -14.84
C ASN A 57 -13.23 -6.76 -15.24
N ILE A 58 -13.80 -7.54 -14.32
CA ILE A 58 -15.02 -8.33 -14.57
C ILE A 58 -16.25 -7.40 -14.64
N VAL A 59 -16.38 -6.46 -13.70
CA VAL A 59 -17.55 -5.57 -13.62
C VAL A 59 -17.55 -4.52 -14.73
N TRP A 60 -16.39 -3.95 -15.06
CA TRP A 60 -16.26 -2.98 -16.13
C TRP A 60 -15.25 -3.48 -17.19
N PRO A 61 -15.70 -4.35 -18.12
CA PRO A 61 -14.83 -4.85 -19.16
C PRO A 61 -14.46 -3.75 -20.16
N GLY A 62 -13.23 -3.82 -20.68
CA GLY A 62 -12.70 -2.89 -21.67
C GLY A 62 -11.71 -1.86 -21.13
N THR A 63 -11.07 -1.15 -22.06
CA THR A 63 -9.95 -0.23 -21.81
C THR A 63 -10.22 1.20 -22.31
N THR A 64 -11.49 1.53 -22.57
CA THR A 64 -11.86 2.89 -23.01
C THR A 64 -11.71 3.89 -21.85
N LEU A 65 -11.44 5.17 -22.19
CA LEU A 65 -11.30 6.23 -21.17
C LEU A 65 -12.52 6.35 -20.26
N LYS A 66 -13.73 6.15 -20.79
CA LYS A 66 -14.97 6.16 -20.00
C LYS A 66 -14.96 5.07 -18.93
N VAL A 67 -14.54 3.85 -19.28
CA VAL A 67 -14.43 2.73 -18.34
C VAL A 67 -13.35 3.01 -17.28
N ALA A 68 -12.20 3.56 -17.69
CA ALA A 68 -11.14 3.93 -16.76
C ALA A 68 -11.61 4.96 -15.72
N LEU A 69 -12.32 6.02 -16.16
CA LEU A 69 -12.87 7.03 -15.24
C LEU A 69 -13.85 6.45 -14.23
N ILE A 70 -14.74 5.54 -14.66
CA ILE A 70 -15.69 4.88 -13.76
C ILE A 70 -14.94 4.00 -12.75
N LYS A 71 -13.97 3.20 -13.20
CA LYS A 71 -13.14 2.36 -12.32
C LYS A 71 -12.43 3.20 -11.26
N THR A 72 -11.77 4.28 -11.67
CA THR A 72 -11.05 5.18 -10.75
C THR A 72 -12.00 5.85 -9.75
N PHE A 73 -13.17 6.30 -10.19
CA PHE A 73 -14.15 6.91 -9.30
C PHE A 73 -14.65 5.92 -8.25
N VAL A 74 -15.02 4.71 -8.68
CA VAL A 74 -15.48 3.65 -7.77
C VAL A 74 -14.38 3.22 -6.81
N GLU A 75 -13.14 3.03 -7.30
CA GLU A 75 -11.98 2.71 -6.48
C GLU A 75 -11.75 3.76 -5.39
N THR A 76 -11.82 5.04 -5.77
CA THR A 76 -11.61 6.18 -4.85
C THR A 76 -12.63 6.19 -3.71
N ILE A 77 -13.88 5.82 -3.95
CA ILE A 77 -14.93 5.84 -2.92
C ILE A 77 -15.07 4.51 -2.16
N THR A 78 -14.51 3.40 -2.67
CA THR A 78 -14.67 2.07 -2.05
C THR A 78 -13.35 1.50 -1.56
N TYR A 79 -12.49 1.08 -2.49
CA TYR A 79 -11.25 0.39 -2.20
C TYR A 79 -10.27 1.30 -1.45
N THR A 80 -10.16 2.57 -1.81
CA THR A 80 -9.22 3.50 -1.17
C THR A 80 -9.52 3.70 0.33
N PRO A 81 -10.76 4.02 0.77
CA PRO A 81 -11.09 4.06 2.20
C PRO A 81 -10.81 2.74 2.92
N PHE A 82 -11.17 1.61 2.32
CA PHE A 82 -10.92 0.29 2.88
C PHE A 82 -9.41 0.01 3.06
N ALA A 83 -8.61 0.32 2.04
CA ALA A 83 -7.15 0.18 2.07
C ALA A 83 -6.53 1.08 3.14
N MET A 84 -7.03 2.31 3.31
CA MET A 84 -6.56 3.23 4.35
C MET A 84 -6.90 2.73 5.75
N CYS A 85 -8.16 2.32 5.99
CA CYS A 85 -8.56 1.76 7.28
C CYS A 85 -7.71 0.52 7.62
N SER A 86 -7.59 -0.43 6.69
CA SER A 86 -6.79 -1.63 6.90
C SER A 86 -5.32 -1.35 7.12
N PHE A 87 -4.76 -0.30 6.50
CA PHE A 87 -3.39 0.13 6.77
C PHE A 87 -3.23 0.61 8.22
N TYR A 88 -4.07 1.53 8.69
CA TYR A 88 -3.96 2.04 10.06
C TYR A 88 -4.19 0.95 11.12
N PHE A 89 -5.21 0.11 10.94
CA PHE A 89 -5.47 -1.00 11.87
C PHE A 89 -4.37 -2.07 11.80
N GLY A 90 -3.98 -2.48 10.59
CA GLY A 90 -2.96 -3.51 10.38
C GLY A 90 -1.60 -3.09 10.93
N MET A 91 -1.18 -1.85 10.68
CA MET A 91 0.08 -1.33 11.21
C MET A 91 0.05 -1.08 12.73
N SER A 92 -1.13 -0.86 13.33
CA SER A 92 -1.25 -0.76 14.79
C SER A 92 -1.13 -2.12 15.47
N LEU A 93 -1.53 -3.20 14.79
CA LEU A 93 -1.40 -4.57 15.28
C LEU A 93 0.00 -5.16 15.09
N LEU A 94 0.71 -4.74 14.04
CA LEU A 94 2.05 -5.21 13.68
C LEU A 94 3.14 -4.48 14.47
#